data_AF-A0A2I8VJS4-F1
#
_entry.id   AF-A0A2I8VJS4-F1
#
_cell.length_a   1.000
_cell.length_b   1.000
_cell.length_c   1.000
_cell.angle_alpha   90.00
_cell.angle_beta   90.00
_cell.angle_gamma   90.00
#
_symmetry.space_group_name_H-M   'P 1'
#
loop_
_entity.id
_entity.type
_entity.pdbx_description
1 polymer ?
#
loop_
_entity_poly.entity_id
_entity_poly.type
_entity_poly.pdbx_seq_one_letter_code
_entity_poly.pdbx_strand_id
1 'polypeptide(L)'
;MPDISVTDDQRERLDRVRAHLAEDVAYGHVRPRDALEYLLDRFEAESDTDVSVELPASETASSDDDGSDQNADAEFQVRNGGPPTSVEATDDGDADDETADATATPSGDDSEGDARLSSVMSLLDDNDDVWREASGGEEKYEVDLPDGGTERARTKDDVRAVLFKHYR
;
A
#
# COMPACT_ATOMS: atom_id res chain seq x y z
N MET A 1 -6.82 26.75 -3.68
CA MET A 1 -5.84 25.70 -3.35
C MET A 1 -5.78 24.76 -4.54
N PRO A 2 -4.59 24.42 -5.05
CA PRO A 2 -4.46 23.31 -6.00
C PRO A 2 -5.01 22.03 -5.37
N ASP A 3 -5.73 21.25 -6.16
CA ASP A 3 -6.27 19.94 -5.76
C ASP A 3 -5.37 18.85 -6.35
N ILE A 4 -5.00 17.89 -5.52
CA ILE A 4 -4.13 16.77 -5.91
C ILE A 4 -4.97 15.50 -5.87
N SER A 5 -5.15 14.87 -7.03
CA SER A 5 -5.86 13.60 -7.15
C SER A 5 -4.98 12.45 -6.67
N VAL A 6 -5.56 11.58 -5.86
CA VAL A 6 -4.92 10.37 -5.30
C VAL A 6 -5.44 9.15 -6.05
N THR A 7 -4.55 8.21 -6.42
CA THR A 7 -4.95 6.98 -7.11
C THR A 7 -5.78 6.05 -6.21
N ASP A 8 -6.49 5.09 -6.78
CA ASP A 8 -7.23 4.08 -6.01
C ASP A 8 -6.31 3.28 -5.06
N ASP A 9 -5.15 2.83 -5.53
CA ASP A 9 -4.18 2.12 -4.70
C ASP A 9 -3.67 2.98 -3.53
N GLN A 10 -3.40 4.27 -3.79
CA GLN A 10 -2.98 5.19 -2.75
C GLN A 10 -4.10 5.44 -1.72
N ARG A 11 -5.36 5.50 -2.17
CA ARG A 11 -6.52 5.59 -1.27
C ARG A 11 -6.66 4.33 -0.42
N GLU A 12 -6.49 3.15 -0.99
CA GLU A 12 -6.57 1.90 -0.23
C GLU A 12 -5.44 1.78 0.80
N ARG A 13 -4.23 2.20 0.46
CA ARG A 13 -3.12 2.28 1.41
C ARG A 13 -3.42 3.26 2.56
N LEU A 14 -4.03 4.40 2.25
CA LEU A 14 -4.48 5.38 3.25
C LEU A 14 -5.59 4.81 4.17
N ASP A 15 -6.56 4.10 3.62
CA ASP A 15 -7.62 3.47 4.41
C ASP A 15 -7.07 2.36 5.32
N ARG A 16 -6.04 1.64 4.89
CA ARG A 16 -5.34 0.67 5.76
C ARG A 16 -4.69 1.36 6.96
N VAL A 17 -3.96 2.45 6.74
CA VAL A 17 -3.33 3.22 7.83
C VAL A 17 -4.39 3.79 8.77
N ARG A 18 -5.47 4.32 8.20
CA ARG A 18 -6.63 4.82 8.97
C ARG A 18 -7.27 3.72 9.82
N ALA A 19 -7.46 2.52 9.28
CA ALA A 19 -8.04 1.38 10.00
C ALA A 19 -7.15 0.99 11.18
N HIS A 20 -5.84 0.90 10.95
CA HIS A 20 -4.86 0.63 12.00
C HIS A 20 -4.92 1.67 13.12
N LEU A 21 -4.90 2.96 12.79
CA LEU A 21 -5.02 4.03 13.81
C LEU A 21 -6.37 4.01 14.54
N ALA A 22 -7.43 3.51 13.91
CA ALA A 22 -8.76 3.45 14.52
C ALA A 22 -8.86 2.35 15.59
N GLU A 23 -8.00 1.33 15.57
CA GLU A 23 -7.95 0.27 16.58
C GLU A 23 -7.59 0.83 17.97
N ASP A 24 -6.75 1.87 18.01
CA ASP A 24 -6.30 2.51 19.26
C ASP A 24 -7.31 3.53 19.81
N VAL A 25 -8.34 3.90 19.03
CA VAL A 25 -9.30 4.94 19.41
C VAL A 25 -10.59 4.32 19.95
N ALA A 26 -10.74 4.32 21.28
CA ALA A 26 -11.90 3.72 21.95
C ALA A 26 -13.25 4.40 21.62
N TYR A 27 -13.26 5.72 21.37
CA TYR A 27 -14.48 6.49 21.12
C TYR A 27 -14.21 7.60 20.10
N GLY A 28 -14.07 7.24 18.83
CA GLY A 28 -13.82 8.17 17.75
C GLY A 28 -13.63 7.45 16.42
N HIS A 29 -13.67 8.20 15.33
CA HIS A 29 -13.31 7.69 14.01
C HIS A 29 -12.16 8.53 13.46
N VAL A 30 -11.12 7.85 13.02
CA VAL A 30 -9.99 8.47 12.32
C VAL A 30 -10.47 8.87 10.93
N ARG A 31 -10.22 10.11 10.51
CA ARG A 31 -10.52 10.60 9.16
C ARG A 31 -9.31 10.34 8.24
N PRO A 32 -9.50 10.33 6.91
CA PRO A 32 -8.38 10.23 5.96
C PRO A 32 -7.33 11.33 6.15
N ARG A 33 -7.75 12.53 6.57
CA ARG A 33 -6.85 13.65 6.87
C ARG A 33 -5.96 13.37 8.09
N ASP A 34 -6.49 12.69 9.10
CA ASP A 34 -5.74 12.37 10.32
C ASP A 34 -4.69 11.28 10.03
N ALA A 35 -5.01 10.31 9.16
CA ALA A 35 -4.05 9.33 8.66
C ALA A 35 -2.93 9.97 7.83
N LEU A 36 -3.25 10.97 7.00
CA LEU A 36 -2.25 11.76 6.27
C LEU A 36 -1.35 12.55 7.21
N GLU A 37 -1.92 13.20 8.23
CA GLU A 37 -1.16 13.97 9.22
C GLU A 37 -0.20 13.08 10.02
N TYR A 38 -0.65 11.90 10.42
CA TYR A 38 0.20 10.89 11.06
C TYR A 38 1.39 10.47 10.18
N LEU A 39 1.16 10.23 8.88
CA LEU A 39 2.24 9.87 7.96
C LEU A 39 3.25 11.02 7.76
N LEU A 40 2.77 12.26 7.74
CA LEU A 40 3.63 13.44 7.63
C LEU A 40 4.48 13.62 8.89
N ASP A 41 3.89 13.58 10.08
CA ASP A 41 4.63 13.69 11.35
C ASP A 41 5.67 12.57 11.50
N ARG A 42 5.29 11.34 11.09
CA ARG A 42 6.20 10.20 11.08
C ARG A 42 7.37 10.42 10.12
N PHE A 43 7.10 10.88 8.90
CA PHE A 43 8.15 11.17 7.92
C PHE A 43 9.01 12.35 8.35
N GLU A 44 8.46 13.41 8.95
CA GLU A 44 9.23 14.54 9.46
C GLU A 44 10.16 14.11 10.61
N ALA A 45 9.69 13.24 11.51
CA ALA A 45 10.52 12.63 12.55
C ALA A 45 11.64 11.72 11.98
N GLU A 46 11.40 11.06 10.85
CA GLU A 46 12.41 10.21 10.18
C GLU A 46 13.36 11.03 9.28
N SER A 47 12.87 12.09 8.65
CA SER A 47 13.59 13.00 7.73
C SER A 47 14.51 13.99 8.44
N ASP A 48 14.45 14.08 9.77
CA ASP A 48 15.51 14.71 10.57
C ASP A 48 16.86 13.97 10.35
N THR A 49 16.81 12.71 9.89
CA THR A 49 17.92 12.05 9.20
C THR A 49 18.01 12.62 7.79
N ASP A 50 19.07 13.36 7.46
CA ASP A 50 19.30 14.04 6.17
C ASP A 50 19.12 13.09 4.95
N VAL A 51 17.89 12.92 4.48
CA VAL A 51 17.56 12.23 3.23
C VAL A 51 17.42 13.31 2.17
N SER A 52 18.54 13.68 1.56
CA SER A 52 18.56 14.55 0.38
C SER A 52 17.90 13.84 -0.80
N VAL A 53 16.61 14.11 -1.01
CA VAL A 53 15.92 13.73 -2.25
C VAL A 53 16.45 14.62 -3.37
N GLU A 54 17.39 14.08 -4.16
CA GLU A 54 17.91 14.71 -5.37
C GLU A 54 16.76 14.76 -6.40
N LEU A 55 16.00 15.86 -6.36
CA LEU A 55 15.04 16.18 -7.41
C LEU A 55 15.83 16.33 -8.71
N PRO A 56 15.58 15.52 -9.76
CA PRO A 56 16.32 15.65 -11.00
C PRO A 56 16.06 17.06 -11.53
N ALA A 57 17.13 17.84 -11.66
CA ALA A 57 17.08 19.11 -12.36
C ALA A 57 16.51 18.82 -13.74
N SER A 58 15.36 19.43 -14.05
CA SER A 58 14.69 19.34 -15.34
C SER A 58 15.59 19.98 -16.40
N GLU A 59 16.60 19.25 -16.88
CA GLU A 59 17.43 19.63 -18.01
C GLU A 59 16.57 19.55 -19.27
N THR A 60 16.41 20.73 -19.87
CA THR A 60 15.71 20.96 -21.13
C THR A 60 16.43 20.23 -22.27
N ALA A 61 16.03 19.00 -22.57
CA ALA A 61 16.47 18.29 -23.77
C ALA A 61 15.50 18.59 -24.92
N SER A 62 15.94 19.49 -25.80
CA SER A 62 15.35 19.67 -27.13
C SER A 62 15.57 18.39 -27.93
N SER A 63 14.49 17.68 -28.26
CA SER A 63 14.50 16.61 -29.26
C SER A 63 13.42 16.88 -30.29
N ASP A 64 13.90 17.21 -31.49
CA ASP A 64 13.19 17.25 -32.77
C ASP A 64 12.98 15.78 -33.19
N ASP A 65 11.73 15.31 -33.23
CA ASP A 65 11.37 14.00 -33.81
C ASP A 65 9.98 14.07 -34.48
N ASP A 66 10.06 14.36 -35.78
CA ASP A 66 9.38 13.75 -36.93
C ASP A 66 8.04 13.01 -36.74
N GLY A 67 7.00 13.52 -37.41
CA GLY A 67 6.32 12.72 -38.44
C GLY A 67 5.23 11.71 -38.03
N SER A 68 4.00 12.25 -37.91
CA SER A 68 2.77 11.71 -38.53
C SER A 68 1.96 10.55 -37.88
N ASP A 69 0.66 10.86 -37.79
CA ASP A 69 -0.50 10.01 -38.10
C ASP A 69 -1.01 9.00 -37.03
N GLN A 70 -2.04 9.38 -36.25
CA GLN A 70 -3.45 9.15 -36.66
C GLN A 70 -4.48 9.48 -35.56
N ASN A 71 -5.38 10.40 -35.95
CA ASN A 71 -6.82 10.43 -35.68
C ASN A 71 -7.33 10.74 -34.26
N ALA A 72 -7.59 12.03 -34.03
CA ALA A 72 -8.62 12.49 -33.12
C ALA A 72 -9.96 12.53 -33.87
N ASP A 73 -10.96 11.78 -33.40
CA ASP A 73 -12.35 12.21 -33.52
C ASP A 73 -13.10 11.91 -32.22
N ALA A 74 -13.79 12.94 -31.75
CA ALA A 74 -14.42 13.03 -30.46
C ALA A 74 -15.91 12.72 -30.60
N GLU A 75 -16.43 11.78 -29.81
CA GLU A 75 -17.86 11.70 -29.55
C GLU A 75 -18.16 11.94 -28.07
N PHE A 76 -18.31 13.24 -27.81
CA PHE A 76 -18.99 13.82 -26.66
C PHE A 76 -20.41 13.25 -26.53
N GLN A 77 -20.70 12.52 -25.44
CA GLN A 77 -22.08 12.25 -25.02
C GLN A 77 -22.28 12.63 -23.55
N VAL A 78 -22.86 13.80 -23.35
CA VAL A 78 -23.50 14.20 -22.09
C VAL A 78 -24.75 13.34 -21.91
N ARG A 79 -24.77 12.47 -20.90
CA ARG A 79 -26.01 11.88 -20.40
C ARG A 79 -26.29 12.41 -18.99
N ASN A 80 -26.92 13.58 -18.96
CA ASN A 80 -27.71 14.02 -17.83
C ASN A 80 -29.16 13.62 -18.11
N GLY A 81 -29.66 12.62 -17.39
CA GLY A 81 -30.99 12.06 -17.58
C GLY A 81 -31.37 11.13 -16.45
N GLY A 82 -31.69 11.70 -15.28
CA GLY A 82 -32.39 10.97 -14.23
C GLY A 82 -33.82 10.58 -14.65
N PRO A 83 -34.39 9.57 -13.99
CA PRO A 83 -35.80 9.67 -13.59
C PRO A 83 -36.04 9.20 -12.13
N PRO A 84 -37.24 9.46 -11.58
CA PRO A 84 -37.48 9.74 -10.17
C PRO A 84 -37.80 8.48 -9.37
N THR A 85 -37.28 8.36 -8.16
CA THR A 85 -37.81 7.39 -7.20
C THR A 85 -38.85 8.08 -6.33
N SER A 86 -40.08 7.86 -6.75
CA SER A 86 -41.31 8.21 -6.04
C SER A 86 -41.30 7.61 -4.63
N VAL A 87 -41.71 8.43 -3.68
CA VAL A 87 -42.16 8.03 -2.36
C VAL A 87 -43.27 6.99 -2.48
N GLU A 88 -43.18 5.89 -1.72
CA GLU A 88 -44.34 5.20 -1.16
C GLU A 88 -44.01 4.78 0.28
N ALA A 89 -44.86 5.23 1.19
CA ALA A 89 -44.85 4.90 2.61
C ALA A 89 -45.97 3.88 2.85
N THR A 90 -45.60 2.76 3.46
CA THR A 90 -46.44 1.72 4.10
C THR A 90 -45.46 0.91 4.95
N ASP A 91 -45.72 0.40 6.15
CA ASP A 91 -46.84 0.39 7.07
C ASP A 91 -46.29 -0.35 8.31
N ASP A 92 -46.93 -0.13 9.45
CA ASP A 92 -46.56 -0.49 10.82
C ASP A 92 -46.60 -2.01 11.13
N GLY A 93 -45.86 -2.48 12.15
CA GLY A 93 -46.01 -3.81 12.78
C GLY A 93 -44.66 -4.50 13.09
N ASP A 94 -44.12 -4.44 14.32
CA ASP A 94 -44.48 -5.16 15.55
C ASP A 94 -43.75 -6.51 15.73
N ALA A 95 -42.84 -6.50 16.73
CA ALA A 95 -42.46 -7.53 17.70
C ALA A 95 -41.88 -8.92 17.33
N ASP A 96 -41.06 -9.37 18.30
CA ASP A 96 -40.57 -10.70 18.65
C ASP A 96 -39.42 -11.30 17.81
N ASP A 97 -38.21 -11.46 18.35
CA ASP A 97 -37.74 -12.38 19.40
C ASP A 97 -37.09 -13.62 18.79
N GLU A 98 -36.14 -14.15 19.55
CA GLU A 98 -35.49 -15.45 19.49
C GLU A 98 -34.00 -15.51 19.11
N THR A 99 -33.30 -15.75 20.21
CA THR A 99 -31.99 -16.32 20.48
C THR A 99 -31.48 -17.41 19.52
N ALA A 100 -30.15 -17.45 19.34
CA ALA A 100 -29.24 -18.58 19.04
C ALA A 100 -28.03 -18.04 18.24
N ASP A 101 -26.77 -18.44 18.40
CA ASP A 101 -26.11 -19.47 19.18
C ASP A 101 -24.62 -19.07 19.17
N ALA A 102 -23.99 -19.04 20.36
CA ALA A 102 -22.58 -18.78 20.50
C ALA A 102 -21.81 -20.09 20.29
N THR A 103 -21.38 -20.34 19.06
CA THR A 103 -20.32 -21.31 18.77
C THR A 103 -19.11 -20.59 18.19
N ALA A 104 -18.37 -19.93 19.09
CA ALA A 104 -17.01 -19.50 18.84
C ALA A 104 -16.12 -20.75 18.70
N THR A 105 -15.97 -21.24 17.48
CA THR A 105 -14.82 -22.05 17.08
C THR A 105 -13.56 -21.17 17.12
N PRO A 106 -12.52 -21.51 17.91
CA PRO A 106 -11.20 -20.93 17.71
C PRO A 106 -10.60 -21.59 16.45
N SER A 107 -11.00 -21.10 15.27
CA SER A 107 -10.24 -21.39 14.06
C SER A 107 -8.92 -20.65 14.19
N GLY A 108 -7.85 -21.44 14.12
CA GLY A 108 -6.47 -21.00 14.25
C GLY A 108 -6.19 -19.80 13.38
N ASP A 109 -5.43 -18.91 13.99
CA ASP A 109 -4.83 -17.73 13.40
C ASP A 109 -3.86 -18.15 12.28
N ASP A 110 -4.38 -18.25 11.06
CA ASP A 110 -3.59 -18.28 9.81
C ASP A 110 -3.26 -16.84 9.33
N SER A 111 -3.79 -15.82 10.02
CA SER A 111 -3.60 -14.40 9.68
C SER A 111 -2.26 -13.82 10.16
N GLU A 112 -1.67 -14.30 11.25
CA GLU A 112 -0.30 -13.92 11.64
C GLU A 112 0.74 -14.47 10.67
N GLY A 113 0.47 -15.62 10.04
CA GLY A 113 1.30 -16.16 8.97
C GLY A 113 1.35 -15.20 7.79
N ASP A 114 0.19 -14.67 7.38
CA ASP A 114 0.05 -13.73 6.27
C ASP A 114 0.59 -12.32 6.59
N ALA A 115 0.36 -11.82 7.81
CA ALA A 115 0.94 -10.55 8.28
C ALA A 115 2.47 -10.61 8.37
N ARG A 116 3.02 -11.74 8.82
CA ARG A 116 4.48 -11.96 8.84
C ARG A 116 5.01 -12.17 7.43
N LEU A 117 4.33 -12.90 6.55
CA LEU A 117 4.73 -13.06 5.14
C LEU A 117 4.69 -11.74 4.37
N SER A 118 3.67 -10.90 4.58
CA SER A 118 3.54 -9.60 3.92
C SER A 118 4.58 -8.60 4.44
N SER A 119 4.86 -8.60 5.74
CA SER A 119 6.00 -7.85 6.30
C SER A 119 7.34 -8.34 5.76
N VAL A 120 7.50 -9.66 5.58
CA VAL A 120 8.69 -10.27 4.96
C VAL A 120 8.80 -9.92 3.48
N MET A 121 7.70 -9.94 2.73
CA MET A 121 7.66 -9.59 1.31
C MET A 121 7.96 -8.11 1.10
N SER A 122 7.41 -7.23 1.95
CA SER A 122 7.73 -5.79 1.91
C SER A 122 9.21 -5.57 2.16
N LEU A 123 9.79 -6.14 3.23
CA LEU A 123 11.21 -5.92 3.56
C LEU A 123 12.17 -6.42 2.46
N LEU A 124 11.83 -7.52 1.79
CA LEU A 124 12.61 -8.00 0.65
C LEU A 124 12.46 -7.06 -0.56
N ASP A 125 11.26 -6.54 -0.82
CA ASP A 125 10.99 -5.58 -1.90
C ASP A 125 11.73 -4.26 -1.65
N ASP A 126 11.71 -3.76 -0.41
CA ASP A 126 12.43 -2.56 0.03
C ASP A 126 13.97 -2.70 -0.09
N ASN A 127 14.49 -3.93 -0.21
CA ASN A 127 15.92 -4.24 -0.30
C ASN A 127 16.32 -4.93 -1.60
N ASP A 128 15.46 -4.92 -2.63
CA ASP A 128 15.69 -5.49 -3.97
C ASP A 128 17.04 -5.04 -4.58
N ASP A 129 17.51 -3.84 -4.26
CA ASP A 129 18.80 -3.31 -4.73
C ASP A 129 20.03 -4.10 -4.22
N VAL A 130 19.92 -4.77 -3.07
CA VAL A 130 21.06 -5.42 -2.38
C VAL A 130 20.98 -6.94 -2.35
N TRP A 131 19.92 -7.56 -2.86
CA TRP A 131 19.85 -9.01 -3.03
C TRP A 131 19.22 -9.40 -4.36
N ARG A 132 19.68 -10.51 -4.94
CA ARG A 132 19.15 -11.01 -6.22
C ARG A 132 18.97 -12.52 -6.22
N GLU A 133 18.02 -12.98 -7.04
CA GLU A 133 17.83 -14.41 -7.30
C GLU A 133 18.91 -14.90 -8.28
N ALA A 134 19.79 -15.76 -7.79
CA ALA A 134 20.83 -16.39 -8.59
C ALA A 134 20.21 -17.48 -9.47
N SER A 135 20.43 -17.38 -10.78
CA SER A 135 19.99 -18.40 -11.74
C SER A 135 20.84 -19.68 -11.64
N GLY A 136 20.49 -20.54 -10.68
CA GLY A 136 20.83 -21.97 -10.68
C GLY A 136 21.90 -22.40 -9.69
N GLY A 137 21.47 -23.03 -8.60
CA GLY A 137 22.30 -23.67 -7.57
C GLY A 137 21.46 -24.18 -6.39
N GLU A 138 22.10 -24.85 -5.42
CA GLU A 138 21.45 -25.16 -4.12
C GLU A 138 21.17 -23.90 -3.29
N GLU A 139 21.89 -22.82 -3.58
CA GLU A 139 21.69 -21.48 -3.06
C GLU A 139 21.11 -20.62 -4.19
N LYS A 140 19.81 -20.29 -4.09
CA LYS A 140 19.07 -19.57 -5.13
C LYS A 140 19.11 -18.06 -4.94
N TYR A 141 19.63 -17.59 -3.82
CA TYR A 141 19.63 -16.18 -3.47
C TYR A 141 21.05 -15.75 -3.09
N GLU A 142 21.41 -14.53 -3.46
CA GLU A 142 22.65 -13.91 -3.03
C GLU A 142 22.42 -12.46 -2.62
N VAL A 143 23.11 -12.04 -1.57
CA VAL A 143 22.98 -10.74 -0.91
C VAL A 143 24.33 -10.04 -0.91
N ASP A 144 24.37 -8.81 -1.40
CA ASP A 144 25.52 -7.92 -1.28
C ASP A 144 25.52 -7.26 0.11
N LEU A 145 26.52 -7.60 0.91
CA LEU A 145 26.74 -7.04 2.24
C LEU A 145 27.36 -5.64 2.13
N PRO A 146 27.08 -4.76 3.10
CA PRO A 146 27.66 -3.42 3.14
C PRO A 146 29.18 -3.45 3.40
N ASP A 147 29.70 -4.58 3.91
CA ASP A 147 31.13 -4.88 4.03
C ASP A 147 31.82 -5.21 2.68
N GLY A 148 31.08 -5.18 1.56
CA GLY A 148 31.58 -5.43 0.21
C GLY A 148 31.73 -6.92 -0.16
N GLY A 149 31.16 -7.82 0.63
CA GLY A 149 31.10 -9.26 0.37
C GLY A 149 29.74 -9.71 -0.15
N THR A 150 29.66 -10.92 -0.70
CA THR A 150 28.38 -11.55 -1.11
C THR A 150 28.10 -12.78 -0.24
N GLU A 151 26.89 -12.86 0.33
CA GLU A 151 26.42 -14.01 1.11
C GLU A 151 25.35 -14.77 0.33
N ARG A 152 25.39 -16.11 0.37
CA ARG A 152 24.45 -16.97 -0.36
C ARG A 152 23.43 -17.58 0.58
N ALA A 153 22.20 -17.66 0.09
CA ALA A 153 21.04 -18.11 0.83
C ALA A 153 20.22 -19.12 0.04
N ARG A 154 19.61 -20.06 0.77
CA ARG A 154 18.75 -21.11 0.19
C ARG A 154 17.30 -20.68 0.16
N THR A 155 16.88 -19.87 1.13
CA THR A 155 15.51 -19.34 1.25
C THR A 155 15.50 -17.83 1.39
N LYS A 156 14.35 -17.21 1.09
CA LYS A 156 14.11 -15.79 1.33
C LYS A 156 14.18 -15.40 2.81
N ASP A 157 13.91 -16.33 3.72
CA ASP A 157 14.06 -16.11 5.16
C ASP A 157 15.55 -15.99 5.55
N ASP A 158 16.42 -16.80 4.95
CA ASP A 158 17.87 -16.68 5.14
C ASP A 158 18.38 -15.32 4.62
N VAL A 159 17.95 -14.88 3.42
CA VAL A 159 18.28 -13.55 2.86
C VAL A 159 17.93 -12.43 3.84
N ARG A 160 16.73 -12.50 4.43
CA ARG A 160 16.28 -11.54 5.44
C ARG A 160 17.14 -11.58 6.70
N ALA A 161 17.54 -12.76 7.17
CA ALA A 161 18.40 -12.87 8.35
C ALA A 161 19.75 -12.18 8.13
N VAL A 162 20.29 -12.24 6.92
CA VAL A 162 21.50 -11.50 6.51
C VAL A 162 21.23 -10.00 6.50
N LEU A 163 20.16 -9.56 5.84
CA LEU A 163 19.80 -8.15 5.78
C LEU A 163 19.59 -7.55 7.18
N PHE A 164 18.87 -8.24 8.05
CA PHE A 164 18.58 -7.78 9.41
C PHE A 164 19.82 -7.68 10.30
N LYS A 165 20.87 -8.46 9.99
CA LYS A 165 22.13 -8.44 10.73
C LYS A 165 23.06 -7.29 10.30
N HIS A 166 22.96 -6.86 9.05
CA HIS A 166 23.89 -5.91 8.44
C HIS A 166 23.29 -4.51 8.15
N TYR A 167 21.97 -4.38 8.06
CA TYR A 167 21.27 -3.14 7.66
C TYR A 167 20.28 -2.61 8.71
N ARG A 168 20.56 -2.82 10.01
CA ARG A 168 19.74 -2.32 11.12
C ARG A 168 20.35 -1.11 11.81
#